data_AF-T1PM94-F1
#
_entry.id   AF-T1PM94-F1
#
_cell.length_a   1.000
_cell.length_b   1.000
_cell.length_c   1.000
_cell.angle_alpha   90.00
_cell.angle_beta   90.00
_cell.angle_gamma   90.00
#
_symmetry.space_group_name_H-M   'P 1'
#
loop_
_entity.id
_entity.type
_entity.pdbx_description
1 polymer ?
#
loop_
_entity_poly.entity_id
_entity_poly.type
_entity_poly.pdbx_seq_one_letter_code
_entity_poly.pdbx_strand_id
1 'polypeptide(L)'
;MFRQEKSGSSRKKMEKDRLDPVKSRRPDLPITSGQGGRVASSGGTLSSYVIRNLGLSKRVDDDQDPREAILKYAKEAEENPYWIAPAYKQTQPKPVFSSGTEGGADGDDDGDDEPGNKKAKKE
;
A
#
# COMPACT_ATOMS: atom_id res chain seq x y z
N MET A 1 56.01 31.01 19.35
CA MET A 1 57.05 30.25 18.63
C MET A 1 56.40 29.21 17.74
N PHE A 2 56.70 29.22 16.44
CA PHE A 2 56.22 28.23 15.48
C PHE A 2 56.92 26.89 15.73
N ARG A 3 56.18 25.85 16.09
CA ARG A 3 56.74 24.49 16.19
C ARG A 3 56.80 23.92 14.78
N GLN A 4 58.00 23.84 14.20
CA GLN A 4 58.21 23.08 12.97
C GLN A 4 57.90 21.60 13.25
N GLU A 5 56.88 21.06 12.59
CA GLU A 5 56.61 19.63 12.67
C GLU A 5 57.76 18.85 12.04
N LYS A 6 58.35 17.94 12.82
CA LYS A 6 59.37 17.02 12.32
C LYS A 6 58.77 16.19 11.19
N SER A 7 59.42 16.17 10.03
CA SER A 7 58.98 15.37 8.88
C SER A 7 58.89 13.90 9.26
N GLY A 8 57.66 13.37 9.37
CA GLY A 8 57.41 11.95 9.61
C GLY A 8 57.87 11.08 8.42
N SER A 9 57.98 9.76 8.63
CA SER A 9 58.33 8.84 7.54
C SER A 9 57.24 8.84 6.46
N SER A 10 57.64 8.62 5.19
CA SER A 10 56.73 8.55 4.03
C SER A 10 55.56 7.57 4.25
N ARG A 11 55.82 6.45 4.93
CA ARG A 11 54.79 5.45 5.27
C ARG A 11 53.70 6.01 6.18
N LYS A 12 54.09 6.69 7.27
CA LYS A 12 53.14 7.31 8.21
C LYS A 12 52.31 8.41 7.54
N LYS A 13 52.91 9.13 6.57
CA LYS A 13 52.21 10.13 5.76
C LYS A 13 51.12 9.48 4.88
N MET A 14 51.43 8.39 4.19
CA MET A 14 50.44 7.67 3.36
C MET A 14 49.29 7.06 4.17
N GLU A 15 49.57 6.54 5.38
CA GLU A 15 48.53 5.99 6.26
C GLU A 15 47.59 7.10 6.76
N LYS A 16 48.12 8.26 7.14
CA LYS A 16 47.32 9.43 7.53
C LYS A 16 46.48 9.97 6.36
N ASP A 17 47.08 10.04 5.17
CA ASP A 17 46.39 10.50 3.96
C ASP A 17 45.24 9.56 3.55
N ARG A 18 45.32 8.28 3.88
CA ARG A 18 44.24 7.28 3.68
C ARG A 18 43.09 7.39 4.68
N LEU A 19 43.33 7.98 5.85
CA LEU A 19 42.31 8.20 6.87
C LEU A 19 41.49 9.46 6.62
N ASP A 20 42.06 10.43 5.89
CA ASP A 20 41.36 11.65 5.50
C ASP A 20 40.33 11.36 4.38
N PRO A 21 39.02 11.53 4.62
CA PRO A 21 37.97 11.21 3.65
C PRO A 21 38.05 12.05 2.37
N VAL A 22 38.54 13.29 2.47
CA VAL A 22 38.63 14.21 1.32
C VAL A 22 39.79 13.83 0.41
N LYS A 23 40.94 13.52 1.00
CA LYS A 23 42.17 13.19 0.25
C LYS A 23 42.16 11.77 -0.30
N SER A 24 41.58 10.83 0.45
CA SER A 24 41.50 9.42 0.05
C SER A 24 40.30 9.08 -0.83
N ARG A 25 39.32 10.00 -0.95
CA ARG A 25 38.01 9.75 -1.60
C ARG A 25 37.41 8.41 -1.17
N ARG A 26 37.60 8.06 0.10
CA ARG A 26 37.15 6.79 0.66
C ARG A 26 35.61 6.81 0.71
N PRO A 27 34.93 5.76 0.19
CA PRO A 27 33.48 5.63 0.35
C PRO A 27 33.08 5.64 1.83
N ASP A 28 31.91 6.22 2.12
CA ASP A 28 31.31 6.17 3.46
C ASP A 28 31.19 4.72 3.92
N LEU A 29 31.69 4.44 5.13
CA LEU A 29 31.57 3.10 5.70
C LEU A 29 30.10 2.79 6.00
N PRO A 30 29.71 1.51 5.96
CA PRO A 30 28.41 1.08 6.47
C PRO A 30 28.26 1.52 7.92
N ILE A 31 27.12 2.14 8.21
CA ILE A 31 26.88 2.86 9.46
C ILE A 31 26.42 1.86 10.52
N THR A 32 27.14 1.83 11.64
CA THR A 32 26.81 0.98 12.79
C THR A 32 25.78 1.62 13.73
N SER A 33 25.76 2.95 13.83
CA SER A 33 24.84 3.71 14.71
C SER A 33 24.01 4.72 13.92
N GLY A 34 22.69 4.70 14.10
CA GLY A 34 21.80 5.60 13.38
C GLY A 34 21.94 7.04 13.88
N GLN A 35 22.73 7.85 13.18
CA GLN A 35 22.85 9.30 13.41
C GLN A 35 22.63 10.07 12.12
N GLY A 36 22.06 11.28 12.23
CA GLY A 36 21.87 12.19 11.09
C GLY A 36 20.77 11.78 10.11
N GLY A 37 19.70 11.13 10.57
CA GLY A 37 18.59 10.69 9.72
C GLY A 37 18.82 9.36 8.99
N ARG A 38 19.99 8.74 9.18
CA ARG A 38 20.29 7.41 8.65
C ARG A 38 19.92 6.34 9.67
N VAL A 39 19.26 5.28 9.21
CA VAL A 39 18.85 4.15 10.05
C VAL A 39 19.96 3.10 10.02
N ALA A 40 20.49 2.74 11.19
CA ALA A 40 21.43 1.63 11.30
C ALA A 40 20.68 0.29 11.30
N SER A 41 21.31 -0.73 10.74
CA SER A 41 20.76 -2.08 10.59
C SER A 41 20.43 -2.77 11.93
N SER A 42 20.99 -2.28 13.05
CA SER A 42 20.78 -2.85 14.38
C SER A 42 20.37 -1.77 15.39
N GLY A 43 19.06 -1.51 15.44
CA GLY A 43 18.23 -1.53 16.65
C GLY A 43 18.62 -0.80 17.95
N GLY A 44 19.69 -0.02 18.00
CA GLY A 44 20.21 0.57 19.24
C GLY A 44 19.43 1.79 19.75
N THR A 45 18.48 2.33 18.99
CA THR A 45 17.72 3.53 19.38
C THR A 45 16.36 3.16 19.96
N LEU A 46 15.90 3.94 20.95
CA LEU A 46 14.57 3.78 21.53
C LEU A 46 13.48 3.90 20.45
N SER A 47 13.65 4.80 19.47
CA SER A 47 12.73 4.92 18.34
C SER A 47 12.59 3.61 17.56
N SER A 48 13.70 2.91 17.31
CA SER A 48 13.65 1.59 16.65
C SER A 48 12.98 0.51 17.51
N TYR A 49 13.13 0.58 18.84
CA TYR A 49 12.45 -0.32 19.78
C TYR A 49 10.94 -0.07 19.84
N VAL A 50 10.52 1.20 19.93
CA VAL A 50 9.11 1.60 19.92
C VAL A 50 8.44 1.19 18.61
N ILE A 51 9.09 1.47 17.46
CA ILE A 51 8.57 1.05 16.16
C ILE A 51 8.41 -0.47 16.12
N ARG A 52 9.41 -1.25 16.52
CA ARG A 52 9.35 -2.72 16.49
C ARG A 52 8.26 -3.31 17.39
N ASN A 53 8.11 -2.80 18.61
CA ASN A 53 7.24 -3.40 19.61
C ASN A 53 5.82 -2.85 19.58
N LEU A 54 5.65 -1.57 19.28
CA LEU A 54 4.34 -0.90 19.25
C LEU A 54 3.82 -0.67 17.83
N GLY A 55 4.71 -0.45 16.86
CA GLY A 55 4.33 -0.18 15.46
C GLY A 55 3.98 -1.44 14.66
N LEU A 56 4.53 -2.61 15.00
CA LEU A 56 4.21 -3.87 14.33
C LEU A 56 3.22 -4.76 15.12
N SER A 57 2.76 -4.35 16.31
CA SER A 57 1.75 -5.12 17.06
C SER A 57 0.34 -4.98 16.48
N LYS A 58 0.10 -3.92 15.70
CA LYS A 58 -1.08 -3.74 14.85
C LYS A 58 -0.66 -3.80 13.38
N ARG A 59 -0.08 -4.92 12.97
CA ARG A 59 -0.20 -5.30 11.56
C ARG A 59 -1.69 -5.49 11.33
N VAL A 60 -2.35 -4.44 10.84
CA VAL A 60 -3.37 -4.70 9.83
C VAL A 60 -2.60 -5.52 8.80
N ASP A 61 -3.06 -6.74 8.53
CA ASP A 61 -2.43 -7.59 7.54
C ASP A 61 -2.53 -6.84 6.20
N ASP A 62 -1.56 -5.97 5.93
CA ASP A 62 -1.44 -5.16 4.70
C ASP A 62 -1.28 -6.08 3.47
N ASP A 63 -1.12 -7.38 3.70
CA ASP A 63 -1.08 -8.46 2.70
C ASP A 63 -2.48 -8.95 2.29
N GLN A 64 -3.58 -8.41 2.85
CA GLN A 64 -4.92 -8.73 2.37
C GLN A 64 -5.21 -7.96 1.08
N ASP A 65 -5.36 -8.68 -0.03
CA ASP A 65 -5.84 -8.09 -1.28
C ASP A 65 -7.14 -7.31 -1.00
N PRO A 66 -7.25 -6.03 -1.39
CA PRO A 66 -8.38 -5.17 -1.01
C PRO A 66 -9.72 -5.75 -1.48
N ARG A 67 -9.69 -6.54 -2.56
CA ARG A 67 -10.83 -7.28 -3.07
C ARG A 67 -11.32 -8.34 -2.08
N GLU A 68 -10.43 -9.15 -1.54
CA GLU A 68 -10.79 -10.23 -0.62
C GLU A 68 -11.32 -9.66 0.69
N ALA A 69 -10.73 -8.56 1.17
CA ALA A 69 -11.21 -7.84 2.34
C ALA A 69 -12.67 -7.36 2.16
N ILE A 70 -13.00 -6.75 1.02
CA ILE A 70 -14.39 -6.33 0.73
C ILE A 70 -15.32 -7.54 0.61
N LEU A 71 -14.90 -8.60 -0.09
CA LEU A 71 -15.72 -9.80 -0.29
C LEU A 71 -16.02 -10.54 1.02
N LYS A 72 -15.11 -10.51 2.00
CA LYS A 72 -15.33 -11.09 3.33
C LYS A 72 -16.55 -10.49 4.03
N TYR A 73 -16.75 -9.18 3.90
CA TYR A 73 -17.85 -8.47 4.54
C TYR A 73 -19.13 -8.39 3.68
N ALA A 74 -19.09 -8.85 2.43
CA ALA A 74 -20.24 -8.81 1.53
C ALA A 74 -21.43 -9.62 2.10
N LYS A 75 -21.17 -10.83 2.60
CA LYS A 75 -22.21 -11.69 3.21
C LYS A 75 -22.81 -11.06 4.47
N GLU A 76 -21.97 -10.50 5.34
CA GLU A 76 -22.41 -9.84 6.57
C GLU A 76 -23.29 -8.62 6.28
N ALA A 77 -22.98 -7.88 5.21
CA ALA A 77 -23.75 -6.72 4.76
C ALA A 77 -25.11 -7.08 4.15
N GLU A 78 -25.22 -8.24 3.49
CA GLU A 78 -26.48 -8.78 2.97
C GLU A 78 -27.40 -9.26 4.09
N GLU A 79 -26.86 -9.97 5.08
CA GLU A 79 -27.63 -10.50 6.21
C GLU A 79 -28.10 -9.39 7.17
N ASN A 80 -27.26 -8.38 7.46
CA ASN A 80 -27.57 -7.31 8.40
C ASN A 80 -27.43 -5.91 7.77
N PRO A 81 -28.32 -5.53 6.85
CA PRO A 81 -28.26 -4.25 6.16
C PRO A 81 -28.73 -3.13 7.09
N TYR A 82 -27.84 -2.54 7.87
CA TYR A 82 -28.20 -1.47 8.82
C TYR A 82 -28.05 -0.05 8.23
N TRP A 83 -26.94 0.23 7.56
CA TRP A 83 -26.57 1.61 7.21
C TRP A 83 -27.07 2.11 5.85
N ILE A 84 -27.02 1.26 4.81
CA ILE A 84 -27.14 1.72 3.41
C ILE A 84 -28.30 1.05 2.70
N ALA A 85 -28.38 -0.28 2.74
CA ALA A 85 -29.37 -1.04 1.99
C ALA A 85 -30.85 -0.67 2.29
N PRO A 86 -31.27 -0.35 3.54
CA PRO A 86 -32.66 0.02 3.80
C PRO A 86 -33.14 1.24 3.02
N ALA A 87 -32.28 2.24 2.84
CA ALA A 87 -32.63 3.47 2.14
C ALA A 87 -32.77 3.24 0.63
N TYR A 88 -31.78 2.58 0.01
CA TYR A 88 -31.78 2.37 -1.44
C TYR A 88 -32.81 1.34 -1.91
N LYS A 89 -33.27 0.42 -1.04
CA LYS A 89 -34.36 -0.51 -1.37
C LYS A 89 -35.63 0.18 -1.87
N GLN A 90 -35.92 1.40 -1.39
CA GLN A 90 -37.14 2.13 -1.74
C GLN A 90 -36.94 3.09 -2.91
N THR A 91 -35.76 3.68 -3.05
CA THR A 91 -35.51 4.78 -3.99
C THR A 91 -34.76 4.34 -5.25
N GLN A 92 -34.30 3.09 -5.34
CA GLN A 92 -33.51 2.63 -6.48
C GLN A 92 -34.40 2.44 -7.71
N PRO A 93 -34.14 3.16 -8.82
CA PRO A 93 -34.89 2.99 -10.05
C PRO A 93 -34.57 1.63 -10.68
N LYS A 94 -35.58 1.00 -11.28
CA LYS A 94 -35.38 -0.25 -12.04
C LYS A 94 -34.51 0.03 -13.26
N PRO A 95 -33.37 -0.67 -13.42
CA PRO A 95 -32.51 -0.46 -14.57
C PRO A 95 -33.18 -0.97 -15.85
N VAL A 96 -33.23 -0.12 -16.88
CA VAL A 96 -33.79 -0.45 -18.20
C VAL A 96 -32.65 -0.88 -19.13
N PHE A 97 -32.02 -2.02 -18.84
CA PHE A 97 -31.03 -2.58 -19.76
C PHE A 97 -31.74 -3.40 -20.83
N SER A 98 -31.34 -3.22 -22.08
CA SER A 98 -31.75 -4.13 -23.16
C SER A 98 -31.19 -5.52 -22.83
N SER A 99 -32.04 -6.53 -22.75
CA SER A 99 -31.70 -7.92 -22.43
C SER A 99 -30.94 -8.65 -23.55
N GLY A 100 -29.98 -7.97 -24.17
CA GLY A 100 -29.06 -8.52 -25.14
C GLY A 100 -27.64 -8.38 -24.62
N THR A 101 -27.06 -9.50 -24.19
CA THR A 101 -25.64 -9.71 -23.85
C THR A 101 -25.25 -9.49 -22.38
N GLU A 102 -25.39 -10.62 -21.66
CA GLU A 102 -24.50 -11.15 -20.60
C GLU A 102 -24.57 -10.59 -19.16
N GLY A 103 -25.18 -11.40 -18.29
CA GLY A 103 -24.55 -11.81 -17.02
C GLY A 103 -25.22 -11.34 -15.72
N GLY A 104 -26.09 -12.18 -15.16
CA GLY A 104 -26.51 -12.09 -13.74
C GLY A 104 -28.02 -12.19 -13.55
N ALA A 105 -28.54 -13.41 -13.46
CA ALA A 105 -29.89 -13.69 -13.02
C ALA A 105 -29.98 -13.51 -11.50
N ASP A 106 -30.97 -12.77 -11.01
CA ASP A 106 -31.63 -12.97 -9.71
C ASP A 106 -32.90 -12.12 -9.64
N GLY A 107 -34.07 -12.77 -9.54
CA GLY A 107 -35.34 -12.15 -9.14
C GLY A 107 -36.50 -12.37 -10.10
N ASP A 108 -37.20 -13.50 -9.94
CA ASP A 108 -38.54 -13.78 -10.45
C ASP A 108 -39.53 -12.63 -10.17
N ASP A 109 -40.30 -12.23 -11.19
CA ASP A 109 -41.65 -11.65 -11.02
C ASP A 109 -42.45 -11.92 -12.31
N ASP A 110 -43.36 -12.89 -12.22
CA ASP A 110 -44.39 -13.23 -13.19
C ASP A 110 -45.20 -11.97 -13.57
N GLY A 111 -45.18 -11.62 -14.86
CA GLY A 111 -46.01 -10.56 -15.42
C GLY A 111 -45.96 -10.58 -16.93
N ASP A 112 -47.00 -11.16 -17.54
CA ASP A 112 -47.28 -11.11 -18.97
C ASP A 112 -47.18 -9.66 -19.52
N ASP A 113 -46.08 -9.32 -20.17
CA ASP A 113 -46.01 -8.11 -21.00
C ASP A 113 -45.18 -8.40 -22.26
N GLU A 114 -45.90 -8.89 -23.27
CA GLU A 114 -45.40 -9.19 -24.62
C GLU A 114 -45.17 -7.88 -25.40
N PRO A 115 -43.95 -7.52 -25.84
CA PRO A 115 -43.75 -6.31 -26.62
C PRO A 115 -44.07 -6.59 -28.10
N GLY A 116 -45.19 -6.04 -28.57
CA GLY A 116 -45.63 -6.08 -29.97
C GLY A 116 -44.68 -5.35 -30.92
N ASN A 117 -43.63 -6.03 -31.39
CA ASN A 117 -42.77 -5.49 -32.44
C ASN A 117 -43.36 -5.74 -33.84
N LYS A 118 -44.14 -4.74 -34.26
CA LYS A 118 -44.29 -4.16 -35.61
C LYS A 118 -44.36 -5.13 -36.80
N LYS A 119 -45.58 -5.23 -37.35
CA LYS A 119 -45.93 -5.72 -38.69
C LYS A 119 -44.91 -5.27 -39.76
N ALA A 120 -44.16 -6.23 -40.30
CA ALA A 120 -43.41 -6.04 -41.54
C ALA A 120 -44.41 -5.94 -42.71
N LYS A 121 -44.34 -4.81 -43.41
CA LYS A 121 -45.11 -4.50 -44.62
C LYS A 121 -44.77 -5.54 -45.70
N LYS A 122 -45.79 -6.23 -46.21
CA LYS A 122 -45.70 -7.11 -47.37
C LYS A 122 -45.60 -6.23 -48.62
N GLU A 123 -44.55 -6.40 -49.41
CA GLU A 123 -44.50 -6.04 -50.83
C GLU A 123 -44.26 -7.32 -51.62
#